data_AF-A0A9D6D5Z5-F1
#
_entry.id   AF-A0A9D6D5Z5-F1
#
_cell.length_a   1.000
_cell.length_b   1.000
_cell.length_c   1.000
_cell.angle_alpha   90.00
_cell.angle_beta   90.00
_cell.angle_gamma   90.00
#
_symmetry.space_group_name_H-M   'P 1'
#
loop_
_entity.id
_entity.type
_entity.pdbx_description
1 polymer ?
#
loop_
_entity_poly.entity_id
_entity_poly.type
_entity_poly.pdbx_seq_one_letter_code
_entity_poly.pdbx_strand_id
1 'polypeptide(L)'
;MSPPRLLPIAGIYLFAFAAILVFSIVALSFVHVLLPELPQEQLVESFPGLLAGAAAASSALIFTLLLCARPLDRVSLRLAPGTENGRQLLIMVAGMLALSQTLDSLTVITGVANRGNIPLIRRALEGVSGPDLLAAVVVIGLAAGMAEEVFFRGWMLTRLLARWPAVPAIVASSAAFAALHLARVTSCSPAAPASCSSSAWPGSRARSGRRRRPCSWQGRAMSEPSLDPFLRARAEHRAVTPPSETRALSRDEAYAVQDRLRAELVRRGERVIGWKAGFTSKATQAMFGADGPVCGFLLGSGVYAGGSEVPVSRFATVVVEAEIALVLGRDLAGPGVAPPQALLAVEGGLPALELVDFRYTGTPGATDLIADGVYANAIVLGSPLSAVRHLDLALEGLVYELNGAVAATNTAAEVMGSPINSLAWIANHLAERGLSLRAGDVVMTGSVSALLRPRPGDTIRATYTRLGSVTARFV
;
A
#
# COMPACT_ATOMS: atom_id res chain seq x y z
N MET A 1 39.03 -42.06 5.57
CA MET A 1 38.35 -41.23 6.59
C MET A 1 36.91 -41.72 6.71
N SER A 2 36.53 -42.27 7.86
CA SER A 2 35.17 -42.74 8.13
C SER A 2 34.17 -41.58 7.97
N PRO A 3 32.97 -41.81 7.41
CA PRO A 3 31.99 -40.74 7.25
C PRO A 3 31.60 -40.15 8.62
N PRO A 4 31.54 -38.81 8.80
CA PRO A 4 31.33 -38.15 10.10
C PRO A 4 29.91 -38.42 10.60
N ARG A 5 29.65 -39.03 11.79
CA ARG A 5 28.33 -39.54 12.31
C ARG A 5 27.11 -38.62 12.01
N LEU A 6 25.88 -39.17 11.86
CA LEU A 6 24.68 -38.39 11.46
C LEU A 6 24.14 -37.50 12.59
N LEU A 7 24.22 -37.99 13.84
CA LEU A 7 23.86 -37.23 15.06
C LEU A 7 24.48 -35.81 15.11
N PRO A 8 25.76 -35.62 14.75
CA PRO A 8 26.38 -34.30 14.63
C PRO A 8 25.65 -33.31 13.73
N ILE A 9 24.98 -33.74 12.65
CA ILE A 9 24.38 -32.79 11.69
C ILE A 9 23.16 -32.12 12.31
N ALA A 10 22.25 -32.91 12.88
CA ALA A 10 21.08 -32.41 13.58
C ALA A 10 21.47 -31.61 14.83
N GLY A 11 22.48 -32.07 15.59
CA GLY A 11 22.99 -31.34 16.76
C GLY A 11 23.60 -29.98 16.41
N ILE A 12 24.38 -29.90 15.32
CA ILE A 12 24.97 -28.64 14.85
C ILE A 12 23.90 -27.73 14.24
N TYR A 13 22.88 -28.27 13.57
CA TYR A 13 21.73 -27.49 13.10
C TYR A 13 20.95 -26.87 14.28
N LEU A 14 20.66 -27.64 15.33
CA LEU A 14 20.02 -27.13 16.54
C LEU A 14 20.90 -26.10 17.27
N PHE A 15 22.21 -26.32 17.30
CA PHE A 15 23.15 -25.34 17.83
C PHE A 15 23.15 -24.05 17.00
N ALA A 16 23.13 -24.13 15.67
CA ALA A 16 23.01 -22.97 14.80
C ALA A 16 21.72 -22.19 15.07
N PHE A 17 20.59 -22.90 15.22
CA PHE A 17 19.31 -22.30 15.57
C PHE A 17 19.38 -21.54 16.90
N ALA A 18 19.94 -22.18 17.94
CA ALA A 18 20.13 -21.54 19.24
C ALA A 18 21.08 -20.32 19.16
N ALA A 19 22.18 -20.43 18.41
CA ALA A 19 23.12 -19.35 18.20
C ALA A 19 22.46 -18.15 17.50
N ILE A 20 21.60 -18.39 16.50
CA ILE A 20 20.84 -17.33 15.81
C ILE A 20 19.94 -16.59 16.79
N LEU A 21 19.23 -17.30 17.68
CA LEU A 21 18.40 -16.67 18.71
C LEU A 21 19.21 -15.78 19.65
N VAL A 22 20.33 -16.31 20.17
CA VAL A 22 21.21 -15.57 21.08
C VAL A 22 21.80 -14.33 20.41
N PHE A 23 22.38 -14.49 19.22
CA PHE A 23 22.98 -13.37 18.48
C PHE A 23 21.94 -12.31 18.12
N SER A 24 20.72 -12.73 17.77
CA SER A 24 19.62 -11.80 17.46
C SER A 24 19.19 -10.99 18.68
N ILE A 25 19.11 -11.61 19.87
CA ILE A 25 18.80 -10.91 21.13
C ILE A 25 19.88 -9.87 21.44
N VAL A 26 21.16 -10.25 21.32
CA VAL A 26 22.29 -9.34 21.57
C VAL A 26 22.28 -8.17 20.58
N ALA A 27 22.06 -8.46 19.30
CA ALA A 27 22.01 -7.44 18.25
C ALA A 27 20.85 -6.45 18.46
N LEU A 28 19.65 -6.94 18.76
CA LEU A 28 18.51 -6.07 19.08
C LEU A 28 18.73 -5.25 20.35
N SER A 29 19.38 -5.83 21.37
CA SER A 29 19.75 -5.10 22.58
C SER A 29 20.73 -3.97 22.28
N PHE A 30 21.70 -4.19 21.39
CA PHE A 30 22.64 -3.18 20.94
C PHE A 30 21.95 -2.06 20.15
N VAL A 31 21.02 -2.41 19.25
CA VAL A 31 20.20 -1.42 18.53
C VAL A 31 19.36 -0.58 19.49
N HIS A 32 18.77 -1.19 20.52
CA HIS A 32 18.01 -0.46 21.54
C HIS A 32 18.89 0.56 22.30
N VAL A 33 20.14 0.20 22.61
CA VAL A 33 21.09 1.12 23.25
C VAL A 33 21.44 2.30 22.33
N LEU A 34 21.57 2.06 21.02
CA LEU A 34 21.83 3.11 20.04
C LEU A 34 20.60 3.99 19.74
N LEU A 35 19.40 3.42 19.86
CA LEU A 35 18.12 4.05 19.55
C LEU A 35 17.14 3.88 20.73
N PRO A 36 17.39 4.58 21.85
CA PRO A 36 16.58 4.42 23.07
C PRO A 36 15.14 4.93 22.92
N GLU A 37 14.92 5.81 21.95
CA GLU A 37 13.60 6.40 21.64
C GLU A 37 12.63 5.42 20.97
N LEU A 38 13.12 4.27 20.48
CA LEU A 38 12.28 3.25 19.84
C LEU A 38 11.77 2.23 20.88
N PRO A 39 10.44 2.05 21.01
CA PRO A 39 9.86 0.99 21.83
C PRO A 39 10.36 -0.40 21.41
N GLN A 40 10.49 -1.32 22.36
CA GLN A 40 11.04 -2.66 22.10
C GLN A 40 10.24 -3.43 21.04
N GLU A 41 8.92 -3.26 21.01
CA GLU A 41 8.04 -3.86 20.02
C GLU A 41 8.31 -3.34 18.59
N GLN A 42 8.80 -2.11 18.44
CA GLN A 42 9.05 -1.48 17.13
C GLN A 42 10.49 -1.68 16.65
N LEU A 43 11.42 -2.07 17.54
CA LEU A 43 12.82 -2.31 17.18
C LEU A 43 12.96 -3.36 16.08
N VAL A 44 12.21 -4.47 16.18
CA VAL A 44 12.27 -5.56 15.20
C VAL A 44 11.71 -5.13 13.85
N GLU A 45 10.78 -4.17 13.84
CA GLU A 45 10.13 -3.63 12.64
C GLU A 45 10.90 -2.46 12.02
N SER A 46 11.93 -1.95 12.71
CA SER A 46 12.76 -0.84 12.24
C SER A 46 13.82 -1.30 11.24
N PHE A 47 14.22 -0.41 10.33
CA PHE A 47 15.32 -0.66 9.40
C PHE A 47 16.63 -1.09 10.09
N PRO A 48 17.10 -0.41 11.16
CA PRO A 48 18.30 -0.83 11.88
C PRO A 48 18.15 -2.19 12.56
N GLY A 49 16.97 -2.51 13.10
CA GLY A 49 16.69 -3.82 13.70
C GLY A 49 16.68 -4.94 12.66
N LEU A 50 16.16 -4.68 11.45
CA LEU A 50 16.18 -5.63 10.35
C LEU A 50 17.62 -5.94 9.89
N LEU A 51 18.45 -4.90 9.71
CA LEU A 51 19.87 -5.05 9.37
C LEU A 51 20.63 -5.82 10.45
N ALA A 52 20.44 -5.45 11.71
CA ALA A 52 21.09 -6.09 12.85
C ALA A 52 20.69 -7.56 12.98
N GLY A 53 19.40 -7.87 12.78
CA GLY A 53 18.90 -9.24 12.77
C GLY A 53 19.50 -10.11 11.66
N ALA A 54 19.57 -9.58 10.43
CA ALA A 54 20.18 -10.27 9.29
C ALA A 54 21.69 -10.50 9.51
N ALA A 55 22.41 -9.49 9.99
CA ALA A 55 23.83 -9.61 10.32
C ALA A 55 24.08 -10.63 11.44
N ALA A 56 23.23 -10.63 12.48
CA ALA A 56 23.31 -11.57 13.59
C ALA A 56 23.08 -13.01 13.15
N ALA A 57 22.05 -13.27 12.35
CA ALA A 57 21.74 -14.60 11.84
C ALA A 57 22.88 -15.14 10.95
N SER A 58 23.39 -14.29 10.04
CA SER A 58 24.53 -14.62 9.18
C SER A 58 25.77 -14.97 9.99
N SER A 59 26.08 -14.16 11.01
CA SER A 59 27.23 -14.37 11.89
C SER A 59 27.09 -15.66 12.70
N ALA A 60 25.90 -15.97 13.20
CA ALA A 60 25.65 -17.19 13.96
C ALA A 60 25.81 -18.46 13.12
N LEU A 61 25.37 -18.45 11.86
CA LEU A 61 25.58 -19.56 10.92
C LEU A 61 27.08 -19.80 10.67
N ILE A 62 27.83 -18.75 10.33
CA ILE A 62 29.28 -18.84 10.09
C ILE A 62 30.03 -19.25 11.36
N PHE A 63 29.70 -18.65 12.50
CA PHE A 63 30.30 -18.97 13.79
C PHE A 63 30.10 -20.44 14.17
N THR A 64 28.89 -20.96 13.95
CA THR A 64 28.58 -22.37 14.19
C THR A 64 29.45 -23.30 13.34
N LEU A 65 29.68 -22.95 12.08
CA LEU A 65 30.58 -23.73 11.22
C LEU A 65 32.03 -23.66 11.72
N LEU A 66 32.52 -22.49 12.08
CA LEU A 66 33.91 -22.31 12.55
C LEU A 66 34.19 -23.08 13.85
N LEU A 67 33.20 -23.19 14.73
CA LEU A 67 33.29 -23.91 16.00
C LEU A 67 33.09 -25.42 15.83
N CYS A 68 32.02 -25.82 15.16
CA CYS A 68 31.53 -27.19 15.23
C CYS A 68 31.90 -28.03 13.99
N ALA A 69 32.34 -27.40 12.90
CA ALA A 69 32.60 -28.07 11.62
C ALA A 69 34.09 -28.26 11.29
N ARG A 70 34.95 -28.49 12.28
CA ARG A 70 36.37 -28.79 12.05
C ARG A 70 36.60 -30.27 11.71
N PRO A 71 37.49 -30.60 10.75
CA PRO A 71 38.28 -29.68 9.93
C PRO A 71 37.45 -29.02 8.81
N LEU A 72 37.71 -27.74 8.51
CA LEU A 72 37.05 -26.99 7.42
C LEU A 72 37.45 -27.51 6.03
N ASP A 73 38.42 -28.42 5.98
CA ASP A 73 39.12 -29.00 4.83
C ASP A 73 38.18 -29.66 3.79
N ARG A 74 36.89 -29.82 4.13
CA ARG A 74 35.85 -30.42 3.29
C ARG A 74 34.59 -29.56 3.13
N VAL A 75 34.61 -28.28 3.50
CA VAL A 75 33.68 -27.33 2.88
C VAL A 75 34.25 -27.02 1.50
N SER A 76 34.34 -28.06 0.67
CA SER A 76 34.53 -27.88 -0.75
C SER A 76 33.21 -27.32 -1.24
N LEU A 77 33.06 -25.99 -1.19
CA LEU A 77 32.31 -25.28 -2.21
C LEU A 77 32.98 -25.72 -3.51
N ARG A 78 32.52 -26.84 -4.10
CA ARG A 78 32.95 -27.24 -5.44
C ARG A 78 32.33 -26.22 -6.37
N LEU A 79 32.92 -25.04 -6.38
CA LEU A 79 32.92 -24.14 -7.52
C LEU A 79 33.86 -24.79 -8.53
N ALA A 80 33.48 -25.98 -9.03
CA ALA A 80 34.00 -26.38 -10.31
C ALA A 80 33.62 -25.23 -11.26
N PRO A 81 34.55 -24.73 -12.10
CA PRO A 81 34.20 -23.71 -13.07
C PRO A 81 32.96 -24.20 -13.80
N GLY A 82 31.86 -23.44 -13.65
CA GLY A 82 30.61 -23.79 -14.28
C GLY A 82 30.87 -23.94 -15.77
N THR A 83 30.33 -24.98 -16.39
CA THR A 83 30.36 -25.13 -17.86
C THR A 83 29.47 -24.09 -18.56
N GLU A 84 28.88 -23.18 -17.78
CA GLU A 84 27.94 -22.17 -18.24
C GLU A 84 28.68 -21.06 -18.97
N ASN A 85 28.35 -20.88 -20.25
CA ASN A 85 28.78 -19.73 -21.04
C ASN A 85 27.94 -18.48 -20.68
N GLY A 86 28.36 -17.31 -21.17
CA GLY A 86 27.66 -16.04 -20.88
C GLY A 86 26.18 -16.04 -21.25
N ARG A 87 25.75 -16.83 -22.25
CA ARG A 87 24.35 -16.97 -22.64
C ARG A 87 23.56 -17.82 -21.64
N GLN A 88 24.14 -18.90 -21.11
CA GLN A 88 23.53 -19.72 -20.07
C GLN A 88 23.36 -18.91 -18.78
N LEU A 89 24.37 -18.14 -18.39
CA LEU A 89 24.28 -17.21 -17.26
C LEU A 89 23.16 -16.17 -17.46
N LEU A 90 23.04 -15.59 -18.66
CA LEU A 90 21.97 -14.64 -18.98
C LEU A 90 20.58 -15.28 -18.86
N ILE A 91 20.43 -16.52 -19.36
CA ILE A 91 19.17 -17.29 -19.26
C ILE A 91 18.86 -17.62 -17.81
N MET A 92 19.86 -18.01 -17.01
CA MET A 92 19.68 -18.29 -15.59
C MET A 92 19.25 -17.03 -14.82
N VAL A 93 19.87 -15.88 -15.08
CA VAL A 93 19.48 -14.60 -14.47
C VAL A 93 18.06 -14.22 -14.88
N ALA A 94 17.72 -14.27 -16.16
CA ALA A 94 16.37 -13.99 -16.65
C ALA A 94 15.33 -14.97 -16.04
N GLY A 95 15.69 -16.25 -15.93
CA GLY A 95 14.87 -17.27 -15.29
C GLY A 95 14.69 -17.04 -13.79
N MET A 96 15.72 -16.59 -13.07
CA MET A 96 15.62 -16.22 -11.66
C MET A 96 14.74 -14.97 -11.46
N LEU A 97 14.85 -13.96 -12.32
CA LEU A 97 13.98 -12.79 -12.28
C LEU A 97 12.52 -13.16 -12.56
N ALA A 98 12.28 -14.00 -13.57
CA ALA A 98 10.94 -14.51 -13.88
C ALA A 98 10.36 -15.37 -12.76
N LEU A 99 11.18 -16.25 -12.16
CA LEU A 99 10.79 -17.07 -11.01
C LEU A 99 10.51 -16.20 -9.78
N SER A 100 11.32 -15.18 -9.53
CA SER A 100 11.11 -14.21 -8.45
C SER A 100 9.78 -13.49 -8.62
N GLN A 101 9.47 -12.99 -9.83
CA GLN A 101 8.18 -12.38 -10.15
C GLN A 101 7.01 -13.35 -10.01
N THR A 102 7.21 -14.61 -10.41
CA THR A 102 6.20 -15.66 -10.28
C THR A 102 5.92 -15.99 -8.81
N LEU A 103 6.97 -16.10 -7.99
CA LEU A 103 6.85 -16.35 -6.56
C LEU A 103 6.23 -15.15 -5.84
N ASP A 104 6.60 -13.92 -6.19
CA ASP A 104 5.98 -12.70 -5.65
C ASP A 104 4.48 -12.68 -5.98
N SER A 105 4.12 -12.91 -7.24
CA SER A 105 2.73 -13.05 -7.68
C SER A 105 1.99 -14.16 -6.92
N LEU A 106 2.63 -15.31 -6.71
CA LEU A 106 2.05 -16.42 -5.96
C LEU A 106 1.84 -16.08 -4.48
N THR A 107 2.76 -15.36 -3.85
CA THR A 107 2.59 -14.90 -2.45
C THR A 107 1.44 -13.92 -2.30
N VAL A 108 1.21 -13.06 -3.30
CA VAL A 108 0.05 -12.16 -3.35
C VAL A 108 -1.25 -12.96 -3.52
N ILE A 109 -1.30 -13.88 -4.48
CA ILE A 109 -2.49 -14.72 -4.78
C ILE A 109 -2.87 -15.60 -3.57
N THR A 110 -1.88 -16.16 -2.88
CA THR A 110 -2.10 -17.04 -1.72
C THR A 110 -2.33 -16.27 -0.42
N GLY A 111 -2.26 -14.94 -0.44
CA GLY A 111 -2.40 -14.08 0.74
C GLY A 111 -1.22 -14.19 1.73
N VAL A 112 -0.15 -14.90 1.36
CA VAL A 112 1.08 -15.03 2.16
C VAL A 112 1.82 -13.70 2.22
N ALA A 113 1.72 -12.86 1.19
CA ALA A 113 2.31 -11.52 1.16
C ALA A 113 1.83 -10.62 2.32
N ASN A 114 0.66 -10.89 2.87
CA ASN A 114 0.05 -10.13 3.97
C ASN A 114 0.21 -10.81 5.34
N ARG A 115 1.06 -11.84 5.46
CA ARG A 115 1.25 -12.63 6.69
C ARG A 115 2.73 -12.80 7.02
N GLY A 116 3.05 -12.94 8.30
CA GLY A 116 4.41 -13.21 8.79
C GLY A 116 5.36 -12.02 8.61
N ASN A 117 6.61 -12.29 8.26
CA ASN A 117 7.67 -11.26 8.23
C ASN A 117 7.69 -10.41 6.95
N ILE A 118 6.96 -10.80 5.89
CA ILE A 118 7.00 -10.09 4.60
C ILE A 118 6.49 -8.64 4.71
N PRO A 119 5.33 -8.37 5.35
CA PRO A 119 4.89 -6.99 5.60
C PRO A 119 5.85 -6.17 6.47
N LEU A 120 6.51 -6.83 7.44
CA LEU A 120 7.46 -6.20 8.35
C LEU A 120 8.73 -5.76 7.59
N ILE A 121 9.28 -6.63 6.75
CA ILE A 121 10.42 -6.29 5.88
C ILE A 121 10.05 -5.17 4.91
N ARG A 122 8.84 -5.21 4.33
CA ARG A 122 8.37 -4.15 3.42
C ARG A 122 8.30 -2.80 4.13
N ARG A 123 7.64 -2.73 5.30
CA ARG A 123 7.57 -1.52 6.12
C ARG A 123 8.93 -1.00 6.56
N ALA A 124 9.84 -1.91 6.95
CA ALA A 124 11.20 -1.53 7.34
C ALA A 124 12.02 -0.96 6.18
N LEU A 125 11.69 -1.32 4.93
CA LEU A 125 12.37 -0.83 3.73
C LEU A 125 11.63 0.34 3.05
N GLU A 126 10.42 0.66 3.50
CA GLU A 126 9.64 1.79 2.97
C GLU A 126 10.38 3.11 3.25
N GLY A 127 10.74 3.83 2.17
CA GLY A 127 11.45 5.11 2.26
C GLY A 127 12.97 5.01 2.41
N VAL A 128 13.54 3.80 2.43
CA VAL A 128 14.99 3.60 2.44
C VAL A 128 15.58 3.94 1.06
N SER A 129 16.56 4.84 1.01
CA SER A 129 17.17 5.29 -0.25
C SER A 129 18.68 5.50 -0.12
N GLY A 130 19.37 5.54 -1.26
CA GLY A 130 20.80 5.82 -1.31
C GLY A 130 21.67 4.79 -0.56
N PRO A 131 22.56 5.21 0.36
CA PRO A 131 23.51 4.33 1.03
C PRO A 131 22.85 3.27 1.94
N ASP A 132 21.69 3.58 2.51
CA ASP A 132 20.96 2.63 3.35
C ASP A 132 20.36 1.50 2.52
N LEU A 133 19.88 1.81 1.31
CA LEU A 133 19.41 0.78 0.38
C LEU A 133 20.55 -0.14 -0.06
N LEU A 134 21.74 0.43 -0.31
CA LEU A 134 22.94 -0.37 -0.59
C LEU A 134 23.31 -1.26 0.60
N ALA A 135 23.25 -0.75 1.83
CA ALA A 135 23.49 -1.53 3.03
C ALA A 135 22.47 -2.68 3.18
N ALA A 136 21.19 -2.43 2.88
CA ALA A 136 20.15 -3.45 2.85
C ALA A 136 20.47 -4.56 1.84
N VAL A 137 20.82 -4.20 0.61
CA VAL A 137 21.20 -5.16 -0.44
C VAL A 137 22.41 -5.99 -0.03
N VAL A 138 23.43 -5.37 0.56
CA VAL A 138 24.65 -6.06 0.97
C VAL A 138 24.40 -6.98 2.17
N VAL A 139 23.71 -6.51 3.21
CA VAL A 139 23.55 -7.27 4.46
C VAL A 139 22.43 -8.31 4.35
N ILE A 140 21.26 -7.90 3.87
CA ILE A 140 20.07 -8.76 3.79
C ILE A 140 20.11 -9.62 2.52
N GLY A 141 20.57 -9.07 1.40
CA GLY A 141 20.62 -9.80 0.13
C GLY A 141 21.85 -10.69 0.01
N LEU A 142 23.05 -10.10 0.10
CA LEU A 142 24.30 -10.81 -0.20
C LEU A 142 24.83 -11.60 0.99
N ALA A 143 25.03 -10.96 2.15
CA ALA A 143 25.69 -11.59 3.29
C ALA A 143 24.86 -12.73 3.90
N ALA A 144 23.55 -12.50 4.08
CA ALA A 144 22.63 -13.54 4.56
C ALA A 144 22.57 -14.73 3.58
N GLY A 145 22.39 -14.45 2.29
CA GLY A 145 22.36 -15.50 1.26
C GLY A 145 23.67 -16.30 1.19
N MET A 146 24.83 -15.65 1.33
CA MET A 146 26.12 -16.34 1.38
C MET A 146 26.25 -17.23 2.62
N ALA A 147 25.87 -16.75 3.81
CA ALA A 147 25.95 -17.52 5.03
C ALA A 147 25.04 -18.76 4.99
N GLU A 148 23.82 -18.60 4.47
CA GLU A 148 22.87 -19.67 4.23
C GLU A 148 23.40 -20.69 3.22
N GLU A 149 23.92 -20.24 2.07
CA GLU A 149 24.49 -21.11 1.04
C GLU A 149 25.65 -21.95 1.59
N VAL A 150 26.57 -21.31 2.33
CA VAL A 150 27.72 -21.99 2.94
C VAL A 150 27.28 -23.02 3.98
N PHE A 151 26.27 -22.71 4.80
CA PHE A 151 25.78 -23.62 5.83
C PHE A 151 24.95 -24.78 5.25
N PHE A 152 23.90 -24.47 4.51
CA PHE A 152 22.93 -25.46 4.05
C PHE A 152 23.48 -26.28 2.88
N ARG A 153 23.98 -25.62 1.83
CA ARG A 153 24.47 -26.33 0.64
C ARG A 153 25.94 -26.73 0.78
N GLY A 154 26.79 -25.81 1.26
CA GLY A 154 28.22 -26.07 1.44
C GLY A 154 28.51 -27.15 2.49
N TRP A 155 27.95 -27.02 3.68
CA TRP A 155 28.26 -27.89 4.81
C TRP A 155 27.26 -29.05 5.01
N MET A 156 25.96 -28.76 5.09
CA MET A 156 24.95 -29.75 5.48
C MET A 156 24.64 -30.73 4.34
N LEU A 157 24.27 -30.24 3.16
CA LEU A 157 23.94 -31.05 2.00
C LEU A 157 25.11 -31.95 1.59
N THR A 158 26.34 -31.41 1.55
CA THR A 158 27.55 -32.19 1.26
C THR A 158 27.75 -33.37 2.21
N ARG A 159 27.43 -33.19 3.51
CA ARG A 159 27.51 -34.28 4.50
C ARG A 159 26.35 -35.27 4.42
N LEU A 160 25.15 -34.79 4.06
CA LEU A 160 24.01 -35.67 3.80
C LEU A 160 24.26 -36.53 2.57
N LEU A 161 24.78 -35.95 1.48
CA LEU A 161 25.14 -36.65 0.24
C LEU A 161 26.25 -37.69 0.42
N ALA A 162 27.11 -37.52 1.42
CA ALA A 162 28.12 -38.53 1.76
C ALA A 162 27.52 -39.84 2.33
N ARG A 163 26.19 -39.89 2.55
CA ARG A 163 25.51 -41.03 3.16
C ARG A 163 24.15 -41.38 2.58
N TRP A 164 23.43 -40.37 2.12
CA TRP A 164 22.09 -40.51 1.59
C TRP A 164 22.13 -40.34 0.08
N PRO A 165 21.24 -41.04 -0.66
CA PRO A 165 20.99 -40.72 -2.06
C PRO A 165 20.63 -39.24 -2.24
N ALA A 166 20.85 -38.73 -3.46
CA ALA A 166 20.72 -37.30 -3.74
C ALA A 166 19.36 -36.70 -3.32
N VAL A 167 18.26 -37.37 -3.67
CA VAL A 167 16.90 -36.90 -3.40
C VAL A 167 16.62 -36.70 -1.90
N PRO A 168 16.76 -37.71 -1.02
CA PRO A 168 16.51 -37.53 0.42
C PRO A 168 17.48 -36.54 1.08
N ALA A 169 18.73 -36.44 0.61
CA ALA A 169 19.68 -35.45 1.11
C ALA A 169 19.23 -34.01 0.79
N ILE A 170 18.77 -33.77 -0.45
CA ILE A 170 18.22 -32.48 -0.89
C ILE A 170 16.96 -32.16 -0.08
N VAL A 171 16.01 -33.08 0.01
CA VAL A 171 14.75 -32.87 0.74
C VAL A 171 15.01 -32.51 2.20
N ALA A 172 15.90 -33.24 2.89
CA ALA A 172 16.21 -32.96 4.29
C ALA A 172 16.93 -31.62 4.47
N SER A 173 17.85 -31.27 3.58
CA SER A 173 18.52 -29.96 3.62
C SER A 173 17.53 -28.81 3.38
N SER A 174 16.63 -28.95 2.41
CA SER A 174 15.61 -27.95 2.11
C SER A 174 14.56 -27.84 3.22
N ALA A 175 14.19 -28.95 3.86
CA ALA A 175 13.27 -28.95 4.99
C ALA A 175 13.87 -28.24 6.22
N ALA A 176 15.16 -28.47 6.50
CA ALA A 176 15.88 -27.76 7.55
C ALA A 176 16.01 -26.26 7.23
N PHE A 177 16.29 -25.89 5.99
CA PHE A 177 16.25 -24.48 5.56
C PHE A 177 14.87 -23.86 5.79
N ALA A 178 13.80 -24.52 5.32
CA ALA A 178 12.44 -24.04 5.52
C ALA A 178 12.07 -23.88 7.01
N ALA A 179 12.46 -24.84 7.86
CA ALA A 179 12.20 -24.80 9.30
C ALA A 179 12.87 -23.59 9.98
N LEU A 180 14.05 -23.18 9.52
CA LEU A 180 14.73 -21.97 10.00
C LEU A 180 13.91 -20.70 9.74
N HIS A 181 13.21 -20.63 8.61
CA HIS A 181 12.40 -19.48 8.21
C HIS A 181 10.94 -19.53 8.70
N LEU A 182 10.44 -20.71 9.10
CA LEU A 182 9.06 -20.91 9.60
C LEU A 182 8.83 -20.38 11.03
N ALA A 183 9.88 -20.18 11.83
CA ALA A 183 9.80 -19.90 13.26
C ALA A 183 9.24 -18.51 13.68
N ARG A 184 8.57 -17.76 12.79
CA ARG A 184 7.88 -16.49 13.11
C ARG A 184 6.46 -16.37 12.58
N VAL A 185 5.86 -17.45 12.06
CA VAL A 185 4.46 -17.43 11.57
C VAL A 185 3.43 -17.74 12.67
N THR A 186 3.85 -18.30 13.81
CA THR A 186 2.94 -18.74 14.88
C THR A 186 2.97 -17.82 16.10
N SER A 187 2.37 -16.63 15.96
CA SER A 187 1.81 -15.88 17.09
C SER A 187 0.59 -15.08 16.64
N CYS A 188 -0.44 -15.77 16.15
CA CYS A 188 -1.80 -15.26 16.11
C CYS A 188 -2.70 -16.26 16.87
N SER A 189 -3.28 -15.82 17.99
CA SER A 189 -4.43 -16.52 18.58
C SER A 189 -5.61 -16.46 17.61
N PRO A 190 -6.35 -17.56 17.39
CA PRO A 190 -7.57 -17.53 16.58
C PRO A 190 -8.70 -16.90 17.41
N ALA A 191 -9.14 -15.70 17.01
CA ALA A 191 -10.45 -15.21 17.42
C ALA A 191 -11.53 -16.14 16.82
N ALA A 192 -12.43 -16.63 17.67
CA ALA A 192 -13.47 -17.59 17.32
C ALA A 192 -14.43 -17.04 16.25
N PRO A 193 -14.95 -17.89 15.34
CA PRO A 193 -15.93 -17.46 14.35
C PRO A 193 -17.30 -17.27 14.99
N ALA A 194 -17.88 -16.08 14.81
CA ALA A 194 -19.29 -15.83 15.10
C ALA A 194 -20.16 -16.70 14.18
N SER A 195 -21.07 -17.46 14.80
CA SER A 195 -22.03 -18.34 14.15
C SER A 195 -22.94 -17.59 13.18
N CYS A 196 -22.87 -17.93 11.90
CA CYS A 196 -23.83 -17.51 10.89
C CYS A 196 -24.95 -18.57 10.84
N SER A 197 -26.09 -18.29 11.48
CA SER A 197 -27.27 -19.15 11.37
C SER A 197 -27.98 -18.88 10.05
N SER A 198 -27.98 -19.89 9.20
CA SER A 198 -28.83 -20.03 8.02
C SER A 198 -30.32 -19.91 8.36
N SER A 199 -31.07 -19.13 7.61
CA SER A 199 -32.51 -19.36 7.45
C SER A 199 -32.89 -19.25 5.97
N ALA A 200 -33.31 -20.39 5.44
CA ALA A 200 -33.76 -20.62 4.10
C ALA A 200 -35.04 -19.85 3.74
N TRP A 201 -35.22 -19.62 2.44
CA TRP A 201 -36.49 -19.28 1.82
C TRP A 201 -37.54 -20.38 2.08
N PRO A 202 -38.84 -20.03 2.16
CA PRO A 202 -39.71 -20.43 1.05
C PRO A 202 -40.81 -19.42 0.71
N GLY A 203 -41.22 -19.44 -0.56
CA GLY A 203 -42.42 -18.78 -1.04
C GLY A 203 -43.71 -19.60 -0.83
N SER A 204 -44.81 -18.91 -1.13
CA SER A 204 -46.18 -19.37 -1.45
C SER A 204 -47.28 -19.31 -0.37
N ARG A 205 -48.24 -18.40 -0.67
CA ARG A 205 -49.71 -18.42 -0.50
C ARG A 205 -50.33 -18.96 0.80
N ALA A 206 -51.11 -18.11 1.49
CA ALA A 206 -52.57 -18.25 1.65
C ALA A 206 -53.19 -17.15 2.55
N ARG A 207 -54.51 -17.06 2.46
CA ARG A 207 -55.46 -16.01 2.87
C ARG A 207 -55.64 -15.76 4.38
N SER A 208 -56.28 -14.60 4.60
CA SER A 208 -57.28 -14.24 5.63
C SER A 208 -56.84 -13.89 7.07
N GLY A 209 -56.89 -12.59 7.34
CA GLY A 209 -57.88 -12.01 8.24
C GLY A 209 -57.86 -12.43 9.71
N ARG A 210 -57.16 -11.66 10.56
CA ARG A 210 -57.64 -11.31 11.90
C ARG A 210 -56.88 -10.10 12.44
N ARG A 211 -57.64 -9.01 12.70
CA ARG A 211 -57.17 -7.84 13.43
C ARG A 211 -56.68 -8.27 14.82
N ARG A 212 -55.41 -8.00 15.13
CA ARG A 212 -54.90 -7.88 16.50
C ARG A 212 -54.17 -6.55 16.64
N ARG A 213 -54.40 -5.93 17.79
CA ARG A 213 -54.02 -4.57 18.22
C ARG A 213 -52.55 -4.26 17.95
N PRO A 214 -52.18 -3.00 17.64
CA PRO A 214 -50.79 -2.64 17.41
C PRO A 214 -50.01 -2.78 18.72
N CYS A 215 -49.12 -3.77 18.78
CA CYS A 215 -47.98 -3.70 19.68
C CYS A 215 -47.12 -2.56 19.19
N SER A 216 -47.00 -1.51 19.98
CA SER A 216 -46.01 -0.46 19.81
C SER A 216 -44.61 -1.04 20.04
N TRP A 217 -44.08 -1.72 19.02
CA TRP A 217 -42.65 -1.76 18.83
C TRP A 217 -42.24 -0.34 18.47
N GLN A 218 -41.86 0.45 19.48
CA GLN A 218 -40.99 1.60 19.29
C GLN A 218 -39.70 1.04 18.71
N GLY A 219 -39.65 0.96 17.38
CA GLY A 219 -38.41 0.82 16.65
C GLY A 219 -37.52 1.94 17.13
N ARG A 220 -36.43 1.57 17.81
CA ARG A 220 -35.35 2.49 18.10
C ARG A 220 -34.87 2.95 16.73
N ALA A 221 -35.28 4.14 16.30
CA ALA A 221 -34.76 4.76 15.08
C ALA A 221 -33.25 4.67 15.20
N MET A 222 -32.58 3.99 14.26
CA MET A 222 -31.13 4.05 14.19
C MET A 222 -30.80 5.53 14.03
N SER A 223 -30.24 6.15 15.06
CA SER A 223 -29.85 7.56 15.03
C SER A 223 -28.89 7.75 13.86
N GLU A 224 -29.17 8.74 13.01
CA GLU A 224 -28.27 9.09 11.91
C GLU A 224 -26.84 9.31 12.44
N PRO A 225 -25.80 8.87 11.73
CA PRO A 225 -24.42 9.10 12.17
C PRO A 225 -24.15 10.59 12.38
N SER A 226 -23.49 10.95 13.48
CA SER A 226 -23.14 12.35 13.77
C SER A 226 -22.12 12.88 12.76
N LEU A 227 -22.26 14.16 12.39
CA LEU A 227 -21.28 14.87 11.54
C LEU A 227 -20.13 15.47 12.35
N ASP A 228 -20.28 15.58 13.67
CA ASP A 228 -19.34 16.31 14.53
C ASP A 228 -17.88 15.84 14.38
N PRO A 229 -17.59 14.52 14.32
CA PRO A 229 -16.22 14.05 14.15
C PRO A 229 -15.58 14.55 12.84
N PHE A 230 -16.32 14.55 11.73
CA PHE A 230 -15.83 14.96 10.41
C PHE A 230 -15.64 16.48 10.32
N LEU A 231 -16.59 17.24 10.87
CA LEU A 231 -16.49 18.70 10.94
C LEU A 231 -15.31 19.14 11.81
N ARG A 232 -15.13 18.46 12.95
CA ARG A 232 -14.03 18.73 13.89
C ARG A 232 -12.68 18.39 13.26
N ALA A 233 -12.55 17.23 12.60
CA ALA A 233 -11.32 16.84 11.92
C ALA A 233 -10.89 17.86 10.86
N ARG A 234 -11.85 18.42 10.11
CA ARG A 234 -11.60 19.47 9.11
C ARG A 234 -11.23 20.83 9.72
N ALA A 235 -11.77 21.16 10.88
CA ALA A 235 -11.55 22.47 11.53
C ALA A 235 -10.28 22.51 12.39
N GLU A 236 -9.93 21.40 13.06
CA GLU A 236 -8.82 21.37 14.02
C GLU A 236 -7.46 21.02 13.40
N HIS A 237 -7.45 20.57 12.13
CA HIS A 237 -6.25 20.11 11.42
C HIS A 237 -5.45 19.09 12.24
N ARG A 238 -6.16 18.16 12.88
CA ARG A 238 -5.58 17.07 13.68
C ARG A 238 -6.21 15.75 13.29
N ALA A 239 -5.40 14.70 13.38
CA ALA A 239 -5.88 13.35 13.15
C ALA A 239 -6.85 12.93 14.26
N VAL A 240 -7.96 12.31 13.86
CA VAL A 240 -8.99 11.76 14.76
C VAL A 240 -9.05 10.24 14.60
N THR A 241 -9.76 9.56 15.50
CA THR A 241 -10.01 8.13 15.36
C THR A 241 -11.01 7.87 14.22
N PRO A 242 -10.79 6.86 13.35
CA PRO A 242 -11.76 6.46 12.34
C PRO A 242 -13.14 6.13 12.95
N PRO A 243 -14.25 6.63 12.37
CA PRO A 243 -15.60 6.28 12.82
C PRO A 243 -15.89 4.77 12.87
N SER A 244 -15.27 4.00 11.97
CA SER A 244 -15.38 2.54 11.91
C SER A 244 -14.91 1.81 13.16
N GLU A 245 -14.02 2.39 13.96
CA GLU A 245 -13.62 1.81 15.26
C GLU A 245 -14.79 1.78 16.25
N THR A 246 -15.76 2.68 16.10
CA THR A 246 -17.00 2.68 16.90
C THR A 246 -18.12 1.91 16.19
N ARG A 247 -18.35 2.21 14.90
CA ARG A 247 -19.36 1.56 14.07
C ARG A 247 -18.93 1.60 12.61
N ALA A 248 -18.77 0.44 12.00
CA ALA A 248 -18.63 0.32 10.56
C ALA A 248 -19.89 0.83 9.84
N LEU A 249 -19.69 1.70 8.84
CA LEU A 249 -20.75 2.17 7.94
C LEU A 249 -20.82 1.28 6.71
N SER A 250 -22.01 1.11 6.15
CA SER A 250 -22.15 0.64 4.77
C SER A 250 -21.66 1.72 3.79
N ARG A 251 -21.43 1.34 2.53
CA ARG A 251 -21.05 2.29 1.47
C ARG A 251 -22.10 3.38 1.28
N ASP A 252 -23.38 3.01 1.28
CA ASP A 252 -24.51 3.94 1.14
C ASP A 252 -24.60 4.89 2.35
N GLU A 253 -24.44 4.36 3.56
CA GLU A 253 -24.40 5.18 4.78
C GLU A 253 -23.22 6.18 4.74
N ALA A 254 -22.05 5.75 4.29
CA ALA A 254 -20.88 6.62 4.16
C ALA A 254 -21.10 7.76 3.16
N TYR A 255 -21.70 7.49 2.00
CA TYR A 255 -22.04 8.55 1.04
C TYR A 255 -23.15 9.48 1.55
N ALA A 256 -24.16 8.95 2.26
CA ALA A 256 -25.16 9.79 2.90
C ALA A 256 -24.54 10.73 3.96
N VAL A 257 -23.56 10.27 4.72
CA VAL A 257 -22.76 11.11 5.63
C VAL A 257 -21.96 12.16 4.85
N GLN A 258 -21.29 11.77 3.77
CA GLN A 258 -20.53 12.70 2.91
C GLN A 258 -21.44 13.80 2.33
N ASP A 259 -22.65 13.44 1.87
CA ASP A 259 -23.63 14.38 1.32
C ASP A 259 -24.14 15.37 2.36
N ARG A 260 -24.41 14.90 3.58
CA ARG A 260 -24.78 15.74 4.72
C ARG A 260 -23.62 16.66 5.14
N LEU A 261 -22.40 16.15 5.17
CA LEU A 261 -21.20 16.94 5.45
C LEU A 261 -21.02 18.06 4.41
N ARG A 262 -21.14 17.74 3.11
CA ARG A 262 -21.09 18.75 2.04
C ARG A 262 -22.16 19.82 2.22
N ALA A 263 -23.41 19.42 2.46
CA ALA A 263 -24.52 20.35 2.64
C ALA A 263 -24.30 21.29 3.84
N GLU A 264 -23.78 20.75 4.95
CA GLU A 264 -23.47 21.53 6.15
C GLU A 264 -22.31 22.52 5.91
N LEU A 265 -21.26 22.11 5.20
CA LEU A 265 -20.16 23.01 4.83
C LEU A 265 -20.65 24.15 3.93
N VAL A 266 -21.49 23.86 2.93
CA VAL A 266 -22.11 24.88 2.08
C VAL A 266 -22.98 25.84 2.90
N ARG A 267 -23.76 25.32 3.85
CA ARG A 267 -24.54 26.15 4.78
C ARG A 267 -23.67 27.08 5.63
N ARG A 268 -22.42 26.69 5.91
CA ARG A 268 -21.41 27.50 6.61
C ARG A 268 -20.65 28.48 5.69
N GLY A 269 -21.02 28.59 4.42
CA GLY A 269 -20.46 29.56 3.48
C GLY A 269 -19.41 28.99 2.53
N GLU A 270 -19.14 27.68 2.56
CA GLU A 270 -18.30 27.05 1.54
C GLU A 270 -18.97 27.00 0.16
N ARG A 271 -18.14 26.88 -0.86
CA ARG A 271 -18.58 26.62 -2.23
C ARG A 271 -17.99 25.30 -2.71
N VAL A 272 -18.84 24.43 -3.25
CA VAL A 272 -18.36 23.25 -3.99
C VAL A 272 -17.91 23.70 -5.37
N ILE A 273 -16.68 23.35 -5.75
CA ILE A 273 -16.06 23.72 -7.04
C ILE A 273 -15.85 22.52 -7.96
N GLY A 274 -16.23 21.33 -7.50
CA GLY A 274 -16.21 20.13 -8.30
C GLY A 274 -15.97 18.88 -7.45
N TRP A 275 -15.33 17.88 -8.06
CA TRP A 275 -15.32 16.50 -7.57
C TRP A 275 -13.97 15.84 -7.81
N LYS A 276 -13.69 14.81 -7.02
CA LYS A 276 -12.49 13.99 -7.17
C LYS A 276 -12.85 12.52 -7.22
N ALA A 277 -12.14 11.75 -8.03
CA ALA A 277 -12.13 10.29 -7.94
C ALA A 277 -10.96 9.84 -7.06
N GLY A 278 -11.19 8.83 -6.23
CA GLY A 278 -10.16 8.09 -5.52
C GLY A 278 -10.26 6.60 -5.86
N PHE A 279 -9.21 5.86 -5.50
CA PHE A 279 -9.14 4.41 -5.75
C PHE A 279 -9.35 4.06 -7.23
N THR A 280 -8.73 4.85 -8.11
CA THR A 280 -8.81 4.73 -9.57
C THR A 280 -7.97 3.59 -10.16
N SER A 281 -7.21 2.89 -9.31
CA SER A 281 -6.47 1.67 -9.68
C SER A 281 -7.01 0.45 -8.90
N LYS A 282 -6.89 -0.74 -9.51
CA LYS A 282 -7.26 -2.00 -8.85
C LYS A 282 -6.39 -2.30 -7.63
N ALA A 283 -5.13 -1.88 -7.65
CA ALA A 283 -4.21 -2.04 -6.53
C ALA A 283 -4.69 -1.23 -5.30
N THR A 284 -5.06 0.04 -5.49
CA THR A 284 -5.55 0.88 -4.40
C THR A 284 -6.91 0.41 -3.89
N GLN A 285 -7.80 -0.06 -4.78
CA GLN A 285 -9.07 -0.70 -4.39
C GLN A 285 -8.83 -1.89 -3.46
N ALA A 286 -7.91 -2.80 -3.83
CA ALA A 286 -7.57 -3.96 -3.00
C ALA A 286 -6.93 -3.56 -1.66
N MET A 287 -6.04 -2.56 -1.66
CA MET A 287 -5.36 -2.07 -0.45
C MET A 287 -6.35 -1.58 0.63
N PHE A 288 -7.41 -0.88 0.23
CA PHE A 288 -8.42 -0.34 1.15
C PHE A 288 -9.68 -1.21 1.27
N GLY A 289 -9.68 -2.41 0.66
CA GLY A 289 -10.84 -3.30 0.65
C GLY A 289 -12.07 -2.69 -0.02
N ALA A 290 -11.88 -1.80 -0.99
CA ALA A 290 -12.95 -1.16 -1.75
C ALA A 290 -13.37 -2.04 -2.94
N ASP A 291 -14.67 -2.11 -3.19
CA ASP A 291 -15.30 -2.83 -4.31
C ASP A 291 -15.34 -2.00 -5.62
N GLY A 292 -14.79 -0.79 -5.60
CA GLY A 292 -14.68 0.08 -6.77
C GLY A 292 -14.09 1.46 -6.44
N PRO A 293 -13.99 2.36 -7.43
CA PRO A 293 -13.54 3.73 -7.21
C PRO A 293 -14.44 4.47 -6.22
N VAL A 294 -13.94 5.54 -5.62
CA VAL A 294 -14.69 6.38 -4.66
C VAL A 294 -14.72 7.83 -5.13
N CYS A 295 -15.67 8.62 -4.62
CA CYS A 295 -15.86 10.00 -5.05
C CYS A 295 -15.92 10.91 -3.82
N GLY A 296 -15.25 12.07 -3.92
CA GLY A 296 -15.31 13.15 -2.93
C GLY A 296 -15.62 14.49 -3.59
N PHE A 297 -15.92 15.51 -2.78
CA PHE A 297 -16.21 16.86 -3.24
C PHE A 297 -15.01 17.80 -2.98
N LEU A 298 -14.86 18.81 -3.83
CA LEU A 298 -13.82 19.83 -3.73
C LEU A 298 -14.41 21.16 -3.26
N LEU A 299 -13.71 21.83 -2.36
CA LEU A 299 -14.14 23.11 -1.78
C LEU A 299 -13.35 24.28 -2.36
N GLY A 300 -14.02 25.41 -2.56
CA GLY A 300 -13.44 26.63 -3.12
C GLY A 300 -12.34 27.22 -2.24
N SER A 301 -12.45 27.10 -0.92
CA SER A 301 -11.37 27.52 0.01
C SER A 301 -10.09 26.70 -0.14
N GLY A 302 -10.16 25.52 -0.78
CA GLY A 302 -9.05 24.61 -1.03
C GLY A 302 -8.26 24.88 -2.31
N VAL A 303 -8.56 25.92 -3.08
CA VAL A 303 -7.93 26.13 -4.39
C VAL A 303 -6.72 27.04 -4.29
N TYR A 304 -5.57 26.55 -4.75
CA TYR A 304 -4.33 27.31 -4.92
C TYR A 304 -3.95 27.42 -6.39
N ALA A 305 -3.30 28.52 -6.77
CA ALA A 305 -2.71 28.68 -8.10
C ALA A 305 -1.31 28.03 -8.16
N GLY A 306 -0.91 27.54 -9.33
CA GLY A 306 0.45 27.07 -9.56
C GLY A 306 1.50 28.11 -9.16
N GLY A 307 2.51 27.68 -8.41
CA GLY A 307 3.56 28.52 -7.83
C GLY A 307 3.22 29.11 -6.46
N SER A 308 2.02 28.83 -5.92
CA SER A 308 1.61 29.32 -4.60
C SER A 308 2.39 28.64 -3.46
N GLU A 309 2.47 29.35 -2.33
CA GLU A 309 2.89 28.80 -1.06
C GLU A 309 1.69 28.15 -0.34
N VAL A 310 1.89 26.91 0.10
CA VAL A 310 0.87 26.08 0.75
C VAL A 310 1.27 25.88 2.21
N PRO A 311 0.52 26.43 3.17
CA PRO A 311 0.84 26.26 4.59
C PRO A 311 0.57 24.82 5.02
N VAL A 312 1.62 24.10 5.42
CA VAL A 312 1.52 22.70 5.89
C VAL A 312 0.64 22.59 7.13
N SER A 313 0.59 23.65 7.95
CA SER A 313 -0.24 23.73 9.15
C SER A 313 -1.76 23.70 8.89
N ARG A 314 -2.21 23.82 7.63
CA ARG A 314 -3.62 23.64 7.23
C ARG A 314 -4.03 22.16 7.16
N PHE A 315 -3.09 21.25 7.33
CA PHE A 315 -3.32 19.82 7.18
C PHE A 315 -2.95 19.11 8.49
N ALA A 316 -3.67 18.06 8.83
CA ALA A 316 -3.25 17.13 9.87
C ALA A 316 -1.98 16.40 9.43
N THR A 317 -1.97 15.93 8.18
CA THR A 317 -0.79 15.37 7.52
C THR A 317 -0.99 15.50 6.02
N VAL A 318 -0.29 16.45 5.41
CA VAL A 318 -0.38 16.67 3.95
C VAL A 318 0.32 15.56 3.19
N VAL A 319 -0.36 15.07 2.17
CA VAL A 319 0.14 14.14 1.16
C VAL A 319 -0.24 14.68 -0.21
N VAL A 320 0.69 14.60 -1.15
CA VAL A 320 0.56 15.25 -2.45
C VAL A 320 0.60 14.21 -3.56
N GLU A 321 -0.41 14.28 -4.41
CA GLU A 321 -0.59 13.46 -5.60
C GLU A 321 -0.62 14.35 -6.83
N ALA A 322 0.01 13.93 -7.92
CA ALA A 322 -0.10 14.60 -9.20
C ALA A 322 -1.27 14.00 -10.00
N GLU A 323 -2.14 14.87 -10.49
CA GLU A 323 -3.34 14.49 -11.24
C GLU A 323 -3.55 15.35 -12.48
N ILE A 324 -4.40 14.86 -13.39
CA ILE A 324 -4.98 15.69 -14.44
C ILE A 324 -6.35 16.17 -13.95
N ALA A 325 -6.51 17.49 -13.84
CA ALA A 325 -7.80 18.10 -13.58
C ALA A 325 -8.52 18.39 -14.90
N LEU A 326 -9.80 18.06 -15.01
CA LEU A 326 -10.64 18.38 -16.17
C LEU A 326 -11.65 19.47 -15.77
N VAL A 327 -11.71 20.54 -16.56
CA VAL A 327 -12.69 21.61 -16.39
C VAL A 327 -13.86 21.36 -17.33
N LEU A 328 -15.08 21.34 -16.80
CA LEU A 328 -16.29 21.11 -17.60
C LEU A 328 -16.71 22.40 -18.31
N GLY A 329 -16.96 22.32 -19.61
CA GLY A 329 -17.51 23.44 -20.42
C GLY A 329 -19.03 23.43 -20.49
N ARG A 330 -19.66 22.29 -20.15
CA ARG A 330 -21.11 22.11 -20.11
C ARG A 330 -21.49 21.13 -19.01
N ASP A 331 -22.74 21.20 -18.56
CA ASP A 331 -23.31 20.24 -17.62
C ASP A 331 -23.20 18.80 -18.17
N LEU A 332 -22.94 17.86 -17.26
CA LEU A 332 -22.83 16.44 -17.55
C LEU A 332 -23.51 15.64 -16.42
N ALA A 333 -24.55 14.89 -16.78
CA ALA A 333 -25.35 14.12 -15.84
C ALA A 333 -25.54 12.69 -16.36
N GLY A 334 -25.35 11.71 -15.48
CA GLY A 334 -25.75 10.33 -15.73
C GLY A 334 -27.26 10.10 -15.53
N PRO A 335 -27.68 8.81 -15.56
CA PRO A 335 -26.87 7.62 -15.79
C PRO A 335 -26.53 7.39 -17.28
N GLY A 336 -25.62 6.47 -17.55
CA GLY A 336 -25.29 6.01 -18.91
C GLY A 336 -24.31 6.89 -19.69
N VAL A 337 -23.60 7.80 -19.02
CA VAL A 337 -22.53 8.59 -19.65
C VAL A 337 -21.37 7.67 -20.01
N ALA A 338 -21.07 7.59 -21.31
CA ALA A 338 -19.90 6.90 -21.83
C ALA A 338 -18.68 7.85 -21.92
N PRO A 339 -17.43 7.33 -21.92
CA PRO A 339 -16.22 8.16 -22.02
C PRO A 339 -16.22 9.18 -23.17
N PRO A 340 -16.65 8.85 -24.41
CA PRO A 340 -16.71 9.85 -25.48
C PRO A 340 -17.69 11.01 -25.20
N GLN A 341 -18.81 10.73 -24.55
CA GLN A 341 -19.79 11.76 -24.17
C GLN A 341 -19.23 12.68 -23.08
N ALA A 342 -18.52 12.09 -22.11
CA ALA A 342 -17.82 12.81 -21.07
C ALA A 342 -16.74 13.74 -21.64
N LEU A 343 -15.90 13.24 -22.57
CA LEU A 343 -14.87 14.05 -23.24
C LEU A 343 -15.45 15.27 -23.97
N LEU A 344 -16.60 15.10 -24.64
CA LEU A 344 -17.27 16.21 -25.33
C LEU A 344 -17.80 17.29 -24.39
N ALA A 345 -17.94 17.00 -23.08
CA ALA A 345 -18.32 17.98 -22.08
C ALA A 345 -17.15 18.77 -21.48
N VAL A 346 -15.92 18.35 -21.75
CA VAL A 346 -14.71 19.00 -21.24
C VAL A 346 -14.40 20.26 -22.04
N GLU A 347 -14.10 21.34 -21.31
CA GLU A 347 -13.54 22.59 -21.84
C GLU A 347 -12.03 22.43 -22.07
N GLY A 348 -11.31 21.96 -21.05
CA GLY A 348 -9.89 21.68 -21.12
C GLY A 348 -9.37 20.90 -19.92
N GLY A 349 -8.09 20.52 -20.00
CA GLY A 349 -7.34 19.86 -18.93
C GLY A 349 -6.29 20.79 -18.33
N LEU A 350 -6.05 20.64 -17.03
CA LEU A 350 -5.03 21.34 -16.27
C LEU A 350 -4.08 20.34 -15.59
N PRO A 351 -2.79 20.64 -15.51
CA PRO A 351 -1.88 19.93 -14.61
C PRO A 351 -2.27 20.31 -13.18
N ALA A 352 -2.43 19.33 -12.29
CA ALA A 352 -2.89 19.59 -10.93
C ALA A 352 -2.14 18.77 -9.89
N LEU A 353 -2.08 19.32 -8.67
CA LEU A 353 -1.70 18.56 -7.48
C LEU A 353 -2.93 18.44 -6.59
N GLU A 354 -3.28 17.22 -6.19
CA GLU A 354 -4.19 17.01 -5.06
C GLU A 354 -3.41 17.07 -3.75
N LEU A 355 -3.89 17.87 -2.81
CA LEU A 355 -3.38 17.96 -1.45
C LEU A 355 -4.34 17.20 -0.53
N VAL A 356 -4.02 15.93 -0.35
CA VAL A 356 -4.75 14.97 0.47
C VAL A 356 -4.35 15.17 1.93
N ASP A 357 -5.32 15.16 2.82
CA ASP A 357 -5.10 15.38 4.25
C ASP A 357 -5.42 14.12 5.03
N PHE A 358 -4.36 13.44 5.50
CA PHE A 358 -4.48 12.19 6.24
C PHE A 358 -4.95 12.48 7.67
N ARG A 359 -6.26 12.55 7.84
CA ARG A 359 -6.94 12.96 9.08
C ARG A 359 -7.23 11.84 10.09
N TYR A 360 -6.67 10.64 9.91
CA TYR A 360 -6.92 9.53 10.83
C TYR A 360 -5.63 9.00 11.48
N THR A 361 -5.68 8.70 12.79
CA THR A 361 -4.54 8.17 13.56
C THR A 361 -4.34 6.67 13.42
N GLY A 362 -5.39 5.93 13.06
CA GLY A 362 -5.40 4.48 12.87
C GLY A 362 -5.44 4.05 11.40
N THR A 363 -5.94 2.84 11.15
CA THR A 363 -6.12 2.30 9.78
C THR A 363 -7.56 2.47 9.33
N PRO A 364 -7.92 3.55 8.61
CA PRO A 364 -9.29 3.75 8.15
C PRO A 364 -9.67 2.74 7.07
N GLY A 365 -10.93 2.32 7.10
CA GLY A 365 -11.53 1.55 6.01
C GLY A 365 -12.00 2.46 4.87
N ALA A 366 -12.34 1.86 3.71
CA ALA A 366 -12.89 2.60 2.58
C ALA A 366 -14.12 3.46 2.94
N THR A 367 -14.98 3.00 3.85
CA THR A 367 -16.19 3.73 4.24
C THR A 367 -15.92 4.93 5.14
N ASP A 368 -14.86 4.89 5.96
CA ASP A 368 -14.40 6.08 6.72
C ASP A 368 -13.90 7.17 5.78
N LEU A 369 -13.19 6.75 4.73
CA LEU A 369 -12.65 7.63 3.71
C LEU A 369 -13.77 8.23 2.88
N ILE A 370 -14.75 7.43 2.44
CA ILE A 370 -15.94 7.95 1.76
C ILE A 370 -16.66 8.98 2.65
N ALA A 371 -16.94 8.67 3.91
CA ALA A 371 -17.66 9.57 4.80
C ALA A 371 -16.95 10.93 4.99
N ASP A 372 -15.61 10.94 5.00
CA ASP A 372 -14.80 12.16 5.11
C ASP A 372 -14.55 12.89 3.77
N GLY A 373 -15.19 12.48 2.67
CA GLY A 373 -14.96 13.08 1.36
C GLY A 373 -13.61 12.70 0.76
N VAL A 374 -13.16 11.47 1.04
CA VAL A 374 -11.96 10.81 0.51
C VAL A 374 -10.70 11.63 0.77
N TYR A 375 -10.54 12.14 1.99
CA TYR A 375 -9.42 13.01 2.39
C TYR A 375 -9.21 14.29 1.57
N ALA A 376 -10.17 14.68 0.72
CA ALA A 376 -10.07 15.93 -0.03
C ALA A 376 -9.97 17.13 0.93
N ASN A 377 -8.94 17.96 0.72
CA ASN A 377 -8.74 19.21 1.46
C ASN A 377 -8.44 20.38 0.51
N ALA A 378 -7.40 20.26 -0.31
CA ALA A 378 -7.00 21.32 -1.23
C ALA A 378 -6.45 20.78 -2.55
N ILE A 379 -6.38 21.66 -3.55
CA ILE A 379 -5.80 21.39 -4.86
C ILE A 379 -4.93 22.57 -5.30
N VAL A 380 -3.90 22.28 -6.09
CA VAL A 380 -3.11 23.29 -6.79
C VAL A 380 -3.34 23.13 -8.28
N LEU A 381 -3.81 24.18 -8.95
CA LEU A 381 -4.07 24.17 -10.38
C LEU A 381 -2.95 24.89 -11.12
N GLY A 382 -2.25 24.17 -12.00
CA GLY A 382 -1.21 24.73 -12.86
C GLY A 382 -1.76 25.36 -14.13
N SER A 383 -0.90 25.46 -15.15
CA SER A 383 -1.25 26.10 -16.43
C SER A 383 -0.46 25.49 -17.60
N PRO A 384 -0.92 25.65 -18.85
CA PRO A 384 -2.16 26.31 -19.28
C PRO A 384 -3.40 25.38 -19.24
N LEU A 385 -4.60 25.97 -19.33
CA LEU A 385 -5.83 25.22 -19.65
C LEU A 385 -5.71 24.72 -21.10
N SER A 386 -5.48 23.41 -21.25
CA SER A 386 -5.11 22.80 -22.52
C SER A 386 -6.30 22.10 -23.16
N ALA A 387 -6.46 22.23 -24.47
CA ALA A 387 -7.48 21.50 -25.21
C ALA A 387 -7.16 20.00 -25.23
N VAL A 388 -8.03 19.17 -24.65
CA VAL A 388 -7.80 17.72 -24.50
C VAL A 388 -8.54 16.86 -25.52
N ARG A 389 -9.47 17.44 -26.30
CA ARG A 389 -10.35 16.68 -27.22
C ARG A 389 -9.61 15.92 -28.31
N HIS A 390 -8.41 16.35 -28.65
CA HIS A 390 -7.57 15.74 -29.70
C HIS A 390 -6.43 14.90 -29.12
N LEU A 391 -6.37 14.75 -27.79
CA LEU A 391 -5.31 14.02 -27.10
C LEU A 391 -5.81 12.65 -26.68
N ASP A 392 -4.98 11.63 -26.89
CA ASP A 392 -5.10 10.42 -26.11
C ASP A 392 -4.52 10.69 -24.72
N LEU A 393 -5.41 10.98 -23.76
CA LEU A 393 -5.03 11.27 -22.38
C LEU A 393 -4.46 10.06 -21.66
N ALA A 394 -4.69 8.82 -22.11
CA ALA A 394 -4.03 7.66 -21.49
C ALA A 394 -2.50 7.70 -21.68
N LEU A 395 -2.05 8.30 -22.78
CA LEU A 395 -0.63 8.44 -23.12
C LEU A 395 0.00 9.73 -22.56
N GLU A 396 -0.71 10.47 -21.72
CA GLU A 396 -0.14 11.66 -21.08
C GLU A 396 0.93 11.24 -20.07
N GLY A 397 2.18 11.57 -20.37
CA GLY A 397 3.31 11.30 -19.50
C GLY A 397 3.42 12.34 -18.38
N LEU A 398 3.91 11.89 -17.22
CA LEU A 398 4.17 12.69 -16.04
C LEU A 398 5.63 12.52 -15.61
N VAL A 399 6.28 13.64 -15.32
CA VAL A 399 7.51 13.71 -14.51
C VAL A 399 7.15 14.41 -13.19
N TYR A 400 7.38 13.73 -12.08
CA TYR A 400 7.02 14.19 -10.74
C TYR A 400 8.25 14.36 -9.86
N GLU A 401 8.44 15.55 -9.32
CA GLU A 401 9.69 15.99 -8.71
C GLU A 401 9.47 16.53 -7.29
N LEU A 402 10.43 16.23 -6.39
CA LEU A 402 10.57 16.83 -5.08
C LEU A 402 11.91 17.56 -5.01
N ASN A 403 11.89 18.87 -4.78
CA ASN A 403 13.09 19.71 -4.71
C ASN A 403 14.01 19.58 -5.95
N GLY A 404 13.40 19.41 -7.13
CA GLY A 404 14.11 19.24 -8.40
C GLY A 404 14.70 17.84 -8.64
N ALA A 405 14.51 16.89 -7.72
CA ALA A 405 14.84 15.50 -7.94
C ALA A 405 13.60 14.73 -8.43
N VAL A 406 13.76 13.96 -9.51
CA VAL A 406 12.69 13.10 -10.05
C VAL A 406 12.37 12.02 -9.03
N ALA A 407 11.17 12.09 -8.45
CA ALA A 407 10.64 11.11 -7.51
C ALA A 407 9.89 9.98 -8.24
N ALA A 408 9.20 10.29 -9.33
CA ALA A 408 8.48 9.32 -10.13
C ALA A 408 8.27 9.78 -11.57
N THR A 409 8.06 8.81 -12.46
CA THR A 409 7.57 9.03 -13.83
C THR A 409 6.45 8.06 -14.12
N ASN A 410 5.34 8.53 -14.67
CA ASN A 410 4.15 7.73 -14.88
C ASN A 410 3.42 8.13 -16.16
N THR A 411 2.36 7.40 -16.51
CA THR A 411 1.41 7.80 -17.55
C THR A 411 0.00 7.83 -16.96
N ALA A 412 -0.85 8.70 -17.50
CA ALA A 412 -2.22 8.83 -17.03
C ALA A 412 -3.12 7.60 -17.32
N ALA A 413 -2.61 6.58 -18.02
CA ALA A 413 -3.26 5.28 -18.13
C ALA A 413 -3.44 4.58 -16.76
N GLU A 414 -2.66 4.94 -15.74
CA GLU A 414 -2.84 4.46 -14.37
C GLU A 414 -4.24 4.81 -13.79
N VAL A 415 -4.86 5.86 -14.32
CA VAL A 415 -6.19 6.33 -13.92
C VAL A 415 -7.25 5.59 -14.74
N MET A 416 -7.66 4.41 -14.27
CA MET A 416 -8.73 3.62 -14.91
C MET A 416 -8.52 3.40 -16.42
N GLY A 417 -7.27 3.32 -16.89
CA GLY A 417 -6.91 3.24 -18.31
C GLY A 417 -6.97 4.58 -19.06
N SER A 418 -7.71 5.57 -18.56
CA SER A 418 -7.76 6.94 -19.09
C SER A 418 -8.48 7.87 -18.10
N PRO A 419 -8.01 9.12 -17.88
CA PRO A 419 -8.72 10.14 -17.09
C PRO A 419 -10.19 10.36 -17.50
N ILE A 420 -10.52 10.13 -18.78
CA ILE A 420 -11.89 10.27 -19.30
C ILE A 420 -12.82 9.16 -18.78
N ASN A 421 -12.29 7.96 -18.53
CA ASN A 421 -13.06 6.87 -17.91
C ASN A 421 -13.46 7.25 -16.48
N SER A 422 -12.56 7.90 -15.75
CA SER A 422 -12.84 8.42 -14.41
C SER A 422 -13.92 9.51 -14.43
N LEU A 423 -13.85 10.46 -15.37
CA LEU A 423 -14.89 11.48 -15.54
C LEU A 423 -16.27 10.87 -15.82
N ALA A 424 -16.35 9.91 -16.74
CA ALA A 424 -17.60 9.21 -17.04
C ALA A 424 -18.13 8.44 -15.80
N TRP A 425 -17.23 7.80 -15.04
CA TRP A 425 -17.58 7.12 -13.80
C TRP A 425 -18.15 8.10 -12.77
N ILE A 426 -17.51 9.25 -12.52
CA ILE A 426 -18.00 10.27 -11.58
C ILE A 426 -19.39 10.75 -12.01
N ALA A 427 -19.59 11.08 -13.29
CA ALA A 427 -20.88 11.58 -13.77
C ALA A 427 -22.04 10.60 -13.52
N ASN A 428 -21.78 9.30 -13.73
CA ASN A 428 -22.76 8.25 -13.46
C ASN A 428 -22.98 8.02 -11.96
N HIS A 429 -21.90 7.98 -11.18
CA HIS A 429 -21.97 7.78 -9.74
C HIS A 429 -22.69 8.94 -9.01
N LEU A 430 -22.51 10.18 -9.48
CA LEU A 430 -23.26 11.31 -8.96
C LEU A 430 -24.76 11.21 -9.27
N ALA A 431 -25.13 10.70 -10.45
CA ALA A 431 -26.54 10.54 -10.82
C ALA A 431 -27.28 9.54 -9.91
N GLU A 432 -26.60 8.48 -9.45
CA GLU A 432 -27.14 7.53 -8.46
C GLU A 432 -27.53 8.22 -7.14
N ARG A 433 -26.89 9.35 -6.83
CA ARG A 433 -27.12 10.18 -5.63
C ARG A 433 -27.98 11.41 -5.92
N GLY A 434 -28.58 11.52 -7.11
CA GLY A 434 -29.39 12.68 -7.51
C GLY A 434 -28.58 13.95 -7.78
N LEU A 435 -27.30 13.81 -8.10
CA LEU A 435 -26.35 14.90 -8.33
C LEU A 435 -25.86 14.90 -9.78
N SER A 436 -25.22 15.99 -10.21
CA SER A 436 -24.68 16.15 -11.56
C SER A 436 -23.46 17.06 -11.57
N LEU A 437 -22.62 16.94 -12.60
CA LEU A 437 -21.52 17.86 -12.87
C LEU A 437 -22.05 19.07 -13.62
N ARG A 438 -21.60 20.26 -13.23
CA ARG A 438 -21.99 21.54 -13.81
C ARG A 438 -20.88 22.12 -14.68
N ALA A 439 -21.27 22.95 -15.64
CA ALA A 439 -20.31 23.80 -16.35
C ALA A 439 -19.48 24.61 -15.34
N GLY A 440 -18.16 24.61 -15.52
CA GLY A 440 -17.19 25.23 -14.62
C GLY A 440 -16.70 24.35 -13.46
N ASP A 441 -17.28 23.16 -13.24
CA ASP A 441 -16.77 22.23 -12.24
C ASP A 441 -15.36 21.74 -12.63
N VAL A 442 -14.52 21.57 -11.61
CA VAL A 442 -13.21 20.93 -11.71
C VAL A 442 -13.31 19.46 -11.29
N VAL A 443 -12.87 18.56 -12.15
CA VAL A 443 -12.84 17.12 -11.86
C VAL A 443 -11.40 16.65 -11.74
N MET A 444 -10.99 16.32 -10.52
CA MET A 444 -9.72 15.63 -10.23
C MET A 444 -9.90 14.16 -10.58
N THR A 445 -9.21 13.71 -11.63
CA THR A 445 -9.52 12.44 -12.29
C THR A 445 -8.96 11.22 -11.55
N GLY A 446 -8.09 11.41 -10.56
CA GLY A 446 -7.42 10.38 -9.81
C GLY A 446 -5.91 10.42 -10.01
N SER A 447 -5.21 9.90 -9.01
CA SER A 447 -3.75 9.96 -8.92
C SER A 447 -3.05 9.26 -10.07
N VAL A 448 -2.10 9.98 -10.67
CA VAL A 448 -1.19 9.48 -11.71
C VAL A 448 0.19 9.17 -11.10
N SER A 449 0.41 9.43 -9.80
CA SER A 449 1.74 9.42 -9.19
C SER A 449 1.83 8.63 -7.88
N ALA A 450 3.07 8.41 -7.44
CA ALA A 450 3.34 8.04 -6.06
C ALA A 450 2.93 9.17 -5.09
N LEU A 451 2.70 8.81 -3.83
CA LEU A 451 2.41 9.75 -2.74
C LEU A 451 3.70 10.46 -2.31
N LEU A 452 3.71 11.80 -2.28
CA LEU A 452 4.78 12.58 -1.66
C LEU A 452 4.30 13.23 -0.36
N ARG A 453 5.19 13.30 0.64
CA ARG A 453 4.93 13.91 1.95
C ARG A 453 5.88 15.09 2.15
N PRO A 454 5.52 16.30 1.69
CA PRO A 454 6.39 17.46 1.77
C PRO A 454 6.55 17.93 3.21
N ARG A 455 7.73 18.45 3.51
CA ARG A 455 8.06 19.19 4.74
C ARG A 455 8.02 20.70 4.46
N PRO A 456 7.90 21.55 5.49
CA PRO A 456 8.09 22.98 5.32
C PRO A 456 9.42 23.30 4.62
N GLY A 457 9.36 24.11 3.58
CA GLY A 457 10.47 24.45 2.68
C GLY A 457 10.52 23.66 1.38
N ASP A 458 9.87 22.49 1.30
CA ASP A 458 9.91 21.64 0.11
C ASP A 458 9.12 22.24 -1.05
N THR A 459 9.55 21.93 -2.27
CA THR A 459 8.85 22.28 -3.51
C THR A 459 8.54 21.01 -4.29
N ILE A 460 7.27 20.84 -4.66
CA ILE A 460 6.83 19.75 -5.52
C ILE A 460 6.45 20.31 -6.88
N ARG A 461 6.88 19.60 -7.93
CA ARG A 461 6.55 19.94 -9.33
C ARG A 461 6.05 18.70 -10.06
N ALA A 462 4.98 18.87 -10.82
CA ALA A 462 4.50 17.87 -11.78
C ALA A 462 4.50 18.49 -13.18
N THR A 463 5.20 17.85 -14.12
CA THR A 463 5.31 18.27 -15.51
C THR A 463 4.72 17.20 -16.41
N TYR A 464 3.81 17.62 -17.27
CA TYR A 464 3.08 16.75 -18.19
C TYR A 464 3.54 16.99 -19.62
N THR A 465 3.57 15.93 -20.43
CA THR A 465 4.11 15.98 -21.80
C THR A 465 3.44 17.06 -22.67
N ARG A 466 2.13 17.27 -22.52
CA ARG A 466 1.29 18.12 -23.38
C ARG A 466 0.42 19.08 -22.58
N LEU A 467 0.18 18.84 -21.30
CA LEU A 467 -0.70 19.68 -20.45
C LEU A 467 0.01 20.80 -19.69
N GLY A 468 1.34 20.91 -19.81
CA GLY A 468 2.12 21.93 -19.09
C GLY A 468 2.59 21.44 -17.72
N SER A 469 2.64 22.32 -16.73
CA SER A 469 3.13 21.95 -15.40
C SER A 469 2.44 22.67 -14.25
N VAL A 470 2.55 22.09 -13.07
CA VAL A 470 2.10 22.66 -11.80
C VAL A 470 3.24 22.57 -10.79
N THR A 471 3.35 23.56 -9.92
CA THR A 471 4.36 23.62 -8.86
C THR A 471 3.72 24.18 -7.60
N ALA A 472 4.14 23.73 -6.44
CA ALA A 472 3.74 24.29 -5.15
C ALA A 472 4.92 24.25 -4.18
N ARG A 473 5.08 25.31 -3.40
CA ARG A 473 6.04 25.37 -2.30
C ARG A 473 5.29 25.18 -0.98
N PHE A 474 5.76 24.29 -0.14
CA PHE A 474 5.15 24.00 1.15
C PHE A 474 5.84 24.84 2.23
N VAL A 475 5.07 25.55 3.05
CA VAL A 475 5.59 26.50 4.07
C VAL A 475 5.09 26.22 5.46
#